data_AF-A0A7C4EZ00-F1
#
_entry.id   AF-A0A7C4EZ00-F1
#
_cell.length_a   1.000
_cell.length_b   1.000
_cell.length_c   1.000
_cell.angle_alpha   90.00
_cell.angle_beta   90.00
_cell.angle_gamma   90.00
#
_symmetry.space_group_name_H-M   'P 1'
#
loop_
_entity.id
_entity.type
_entity.pdbx_description
1 polymer ?
#
loop_
_entity_poly.entity_id
_entity_poly.type
_entity_poly.pdbx_seq_one_letter_code
_entity_poly.pdbx_strand_id
1 'polypeptide(L)' 'GMCYAVVAMSTDYDCWHHSETPVTWEMIAETMKNNVAHVKEIFFGSLKKIDFEDCFCRTAIDAALV' A
#
# COMPACT_ATOMS: atom_id res chain seq x y z
N GLY A 1 1.39 1.88 20.04
CA GLY A 1 0.78 1.50 18.75
C GLY A 1 0.93 2.61 17.72
N MET A 2 0.72 2.32 16.44
CA MET A 2 0.84 3.29 15.32
C MET A 2 -0.41 3.27 14.46
N CYS A 3 -0.80 4.42 13.92
CA CYS A 3 -1.84 4.50 12.90
C CYS A 3 -1.21 4.16 11.55
N TYR A 4 -1.37 2.91 11.14
CA TYR A 4 -0.78 2.36 9.92
C TYR A 4 -1.85 2.20 8.84
N ALA A 5 -1.55 2.67 7.63
CA ALA A 5 -2.36 2.47 6.44
C ALA A 5 -1.45 2.10 5.27
N VAL A 6 -1.98 1.38 4.29
CA VAL A 6 -1.25 0.94 3.11
C VAL A 6 -1.98 1.33 1.83
N VAL A 7 -1.23 1.75 0.83
CA VAL A 7 -1.70 1.86 -0.55
C VAL A 7 -0.98 0.77 -1.33
N ALA A 8 -1.71 -0.30 -1.64
CA ALA A 8 -1.21 -1.38 -2.48
C ALA A 8 -1.57 -1.08 -3.94
N MET A 9 -0.64 -1.33 -4.84
CA MET A 9 -0.87 -1.21 -6.28
C MET A 9 -0.51 -2.52 -6.95
N SER A 10 -1.49 -3.09 -7.64
CA SER A 10 -1.31 -4.32 -8.39
C SER A 10 -0.31 -4.10 -9.52
N THR A 11 0.62 -5.04 -9.66
CA THR A 11 1.66 -5.06 -10.69
C THR A 11 1.45 -6.15 -11.73
N ASP A 12 0.75 -7.21 -11.34
CA ASP A 12 0.54 -8.44 -12.08
C ASP A 12 -0.60 -9.24 -11.41
N TYR A 13 -0.99 -10.36 -12.04
CA TYR A 13 -2.03 -11.27 -11.56
C TYR A 13 -1.48 -12.54 -10.88
N ASP A 14 -0.27 -12.49 -10.32
CA ASP A 14 0.38 -13.61 -9.64
C ASP A 14 0.32 -14.91 -10.49
N CYS A 15 0.49 -16.09 -9.89
CA CYS A 15 0.54 -17.37 -10.59
C CYS A 15 -0.82 -18.09 -10.71
N TRP A 16 -1.87 -17.58 -10.09
CA TRP A 16 -3.18 -18.25 -10.06
C TRP A 16 -3.97 -18.07 -11.36
N HIS A 17 -3.72 -17.00 -12.11
CA HIS A 17 -4.49 -16.66 -13.31
C HIS A 17 -3.94 -17.36 -14.56
N HIS A 18 -4.23 -18.64 -14.71
CA HIS A 18 -3.66 -19.51 -15.76
C HIS A 18 -3.99 -19.12 -17.21
N SER A 19 -4.97 -18.26 -17.46
CA SER A 19 -5.29 -17.72 -18.79
C SER A 19 -4.35 -16.60 -19.24
N GLU A 20 -3.54 -16.05 -18.34
CA GLU A 20 -2.56 -15.03 -18.65
C GLU A 20 -1.12 -15.54 -18.60
N THR A 21 -0.21 -14.74 -19.16
CA THR A 21 1.22 -15.01 -19.09
C THR A 21 1.71 -15.01 -17.62
N PRO A 22 2.53 -15.99 -17.22
CA PRO A 22 3.14 -16.00 -15.89
C PRO A 22 3.87 -14.69 -15.58
N VAL A 23 3.80 -14.27 -14.32
CA VAL A 23 4.49 -13.06 -13.85
C VAL A 23 6.00 -13.14 -14.09
N THR A 24 6.57 -12.06 -14.63
CA THR A 24 8.02 -11.87 -14.77
C THR A 24 8.47 -10.59 -14.09
N TRP A 25 9.79 -10.49 -13.83
CA TRP A 25 10.38 -9.30 -13.26
C TRP A 25 10.19 -8.06 -14.16
N GLU A 26 10.32 -8.24 -15.47
CA GLU A 26 10.19 -7.16 -16.45
C GLU A 26 8.78 -6.58 -16.45
N MET A 27 7.76 -7.44 -16.39
CA MET A 27 6.35 -7.04 -16.27
C MET A 27 6.10 -6.23 -15.00
N ILE A 28 6.60 -6.71 -13.86
CA ILE A 28 6.46 -6.01 -12.58
C ILE A 28 7.13 -4.63 -12.67
N ALA A 29 8.37 -4.56 -13.15
CA ALA A 29 9.13 -3.32 -13.24
C ALA A 29 8.46 -2.28 -14.15
N GLU A 30 7.91 -2.71 -15.29
CA GLU A 30 7.16 -1.85 -16.21
C GLU A 30 5.88 -1.31 -15.56
N THR A 31 5.06 -2.18 -14.95
CA THR A 31 3.82 -1.77 -14.28
C THR A 31 4.11 -0.85 -13.08
N MET A 32 5.14 -1.15 -12.28
CA MET A 32 5.57 -0.27 -11.18
C MET A 32 5.99 1.11 -11.69
N LYS A 33 6.74 1.18 -12.79
CA LYS A 33 7.16 2.45 -13.41
C LYS A 33 5.95 3.27 -13.86
N ASN A 34 4.92 2.63 -14.41
CA ASN A 34 3.69 3.30 -14.83
C ASN A 34 2.87 3.78 -13.63
N ASN A 35 2.89 3.04 -12.52
CA ASN A 35 2.09 3.37 -11.36
C ASN A 35 2.74 4.40 -10.41
N VAL A 36 4.06 4.61 -10.48
CA VAL A 36 4.80 5.45 -9.51
C VAL A 36 4.30 6.90 -9.46
N ALA A 37 3.86 7.46 -10.59
CA ALA A 37 3.34 8.82 -10.65
C ALA A 37 2.05 8.95 -9.81
N HIS A 38 1.13 8.00 -9.97
CA HIS A 38 -0.13 7.97 -9.23
C HIS A 38 0.09 7.82 -7.71
N VAL A 39 1.03 6.98 -7.28
CA VAL A 39 1.35 6.85 -5.83
C VAL A 39 1.83 8.16 -5.24
N LYS A 40 2.74 8.83 -5.95
CA LYS A 40 3.28 10.11 -5.47
C LYS A 40 2.16 11.13 -5.29
N GLU A 41 1.24 11.22 -6.25
CA GLU A 41 0.07 12.09 -6.16
C GLU A 41 -0.82 11.73 -4.96
N ILE A 42 -1.12 10.44 -4.76
CA ILE A 42 -1.88 9.97 -3.60
C ILE A 42 -1.18 10.36 -2.30
N PHE A 43 0.13 10.13 -2.19
CA PHE A 43 0.87 10.36 -0.94
C PHE A 43 0.98 11.85 -0.65
N PHE A 44 1.43 12.67 -1.60
CA PHE A 44 1.54 14.12 -1.41
C PHE A 44 0.19 14.80 -1.23
N GLY A 45 -0.87 14.26 -1.85
CA GLY A 45 -2.24 14.71 -1.65
C GLY A 45 -2.79 14.34 -0.26
N SER A 46 -2.47 13.13 0.22
CA SER A 46 -2.95 12.62 1.51
C SER A 46 -2.23 13.27 2.69
N LEU A 47 -0.91 13.47 2.60
CA LEU A 47 -0.11 14.09 3.67
C LEU A 47 -0.63 15.47 4.09
N LYS A 48 -1.22 16.23 3.15
CA LYS A 48 -1.82 17.55 3.42
C LYS A 48 -3.17 17.49 4.16
N LYS A 49 -3.79 16.31 4.20
CA LYS A 49 -5.13 16.07 4.75
C LYS A 49 -5.11 15.20 6.01
N ILE A 50 -3.94 14.67 6.39
CA ILE A 50 -3.82 13.84 7.58
C ILE A 50 -3.69 14.76 8.79
N ASP A 51 -4.72 14.76 9.62
CA ASP A 51 -4.69 15.35 10.95
C ASP A 51 -4.25 14.29 11.96
N PHE A 52 -3.22 14.60 12.74
CA PHE A 52 -2.63 13.67 13.72
C PHE A 52 -3.43 13.61 15.02
N GLU A 53 -4.73 13.34 14.92
CA GLU A 53 -5.64 13.28 16.06
C GLU A 53 -5.30 12.14 17.04
N ASP A 54 -5.90 12.24 18.23
CA ASP A 54 -5.86 11.18 19.23
C ASP A 54 -6.64 9.98 18.71
N CYS A 55 -5.89 8.94 18.31
CA CYS A 55 -6.45 7.72 17.79
C CYS A 55 -6.15 6.54 18.71
N PHE A 56 -7.16 5.68 18.91
CA PHE A 56 -7.05 4.45 19.71
C PHE A 56 -5.90 3.54 19.25
N CYS A 57 -5.52 3.61 17.96
CA CYS A 57 -4.38 2.88 17.38
C CYS A 57 -3.09 3.05 18.23
N ARG A 58 -2.95 4.19 18.91
CA ARG A 58 -1.75 4.57 19.66
C ARG A 58 -1.63 3.79 20.97
N THR A 59 -2.74 3.48 21.63
CA THR A 59 -2.80 2.74 22.91
C THR A 59 -3.28 1.30 22.75
N ALA A 60 -3.63 0.86 21.53
CA ALA A 60 -4.15 -0.47 21.26
C ALA A 60 -3.27 -1.63 21.81
N ILE A 61 -1.96 -1.42 21.95
CA ILE A 61 -1.04 -2.42 22.49
C ILE A 61 -1.23 -2.65 24.00
N ASP A 62 -1.72 -1.65 24.74
CA ASP A 62 -1.81 -1.68 26.20
C ASP A 62 -2.81 -2.74 26.69
N ALA A 63 -3.81 -3.07 25.87
CA ALA A 63 -4.81 -4.10 26.13
C ALA A 63 -4.53 -5.44 25.43
N ALA A 64 -3.47 -5.53 24.62
CA ALA A 64 -3.20 -6.69 23.77
C ALA A 64 -2.20 -7.69 24.40
N LEU A 65 -1.50 -7.30 25.46
CA LEU A 65 -0.53 -8.14 26.17
C LEU A 65 -1.11 -8.55 27.52
N VAL A 66 -1.10 -9.86 27.80
CA VAL A 66 -1.48 -10.50 29.08
C VAL A 66 -0.22 -11.00 29.76
#